data_AF-A0A8J5QIJ0-F1
#
_entry.id   AF-A0A8J5QIJ0-F1
#
_cell.length_a   1.000
_cell.length_b   1.000
_cell.length_c   1.000
_cell.angle_alpha   90.00
_cell.angle_beta   90.00
_cell.angle_gamma   90.00
#
_symmetry.space_group_name_H-M   'P 1'
#
loop_
_entity.id
_entity.type
_entity.pdbx_description
1 polymer ?
#
loop_
_entity_poly.entity_id
_entity_poly.type
_entity_poly.pdbx_seq_one_letter_code
_entity_poly.pdbx_strand_id
1 'polypeptide(L)'
;MLIYNPDGITVSSWGFLCAEDDGVPGKVRRECFKIFLDDATLTAVRQQGLGNTPRSTIEAQRFVTDYLGKIYLHVKETVESEMGRRPWKDKIVTFLFSVPTTWESLDIINVFKGCIRNAGFEFGGADHSALVDLTEAEAAAVATLKTSPIPFECGNLFLTVDAGGGTTDLALMRITSTDGELPQMSQVTAVNGLGRVWMQSSIMRVQMEGVSHDYSHAGLGIDKGCMLFAREEIQSLFDVQLQSIITRIEDQLGWVTQNAPGEQVKYIILSGGLGSSVYVRETIQQMFTNNPHPSATEIAIVPCREPQLAVARGLLFSHQQRWENDRMPVIISHIARASYGVIVQQVYSPDQHFGEDIRDDPYERNKKWAVNQIQWLIKKVRSYHSSELPKRW
;
A
#
# COMPACT_ATOMS: atom_id res chain seq x y z
N MET A 1 9.66 -12.73 -3.03
CA MET A 1 10.30 -13.89 -2.38
C MET A 1 11.79 -13.87 -2.70
N LEU A 2 12.61 -14.31 -1.75
CA LEU A 2 14.06 -14.51 -1.90
C LEU A 2 14.42 -15.88 -1.33
N ILE A 3 15.41 -16.54 -1.92
CA ILE A 3 16.12 -17.66 -1.29
C ILE A 3 17.58 -17.28 -1.14
N TYR A 4 18.10 -17.41 0.08
CA TYR A 4 19.50 -17.17 0.41
C TYR A 4 20.30 -18.48 0.38
N ASN A 5 21.57 -18.38 -0.01
CA ASN A 5 22.53 -19.47 0.13
C ASN A 5 22.82 -19.81 1.61
N PRO A 6 23.52 -20.92 1.90
CA PRO A 6 23.85 -21.32 3.28
C PRO A 6 24.63 -20.29 4.09
N ASP A 7 25.27 -19.31 3.45
CA ASP A 7 25.91 -18.19 4.14
C ASP A 7 24.91 -17.21 4.80
N GLY A 8 23.62 -17.28 4.46
CA GLY A 8 22.57 -16.39 4.95
C GLY A 8 22.73 -14.93 4.53
N ILE A 9 23.57 -14.65 3.53
CA ILE A 9 23.95 -13.31 3.07
C ILE A 9 23.72 -13.17 1.57
N THR A 10 24.15 -14.14 0.76
CA THR A 10 24.05 -14.05 -0.70
C THR A 10 22.70 -14.58 -1.19
N VAL A 11 22.03 -13.80 -2.03
CA VAL A 11 20.78 -14.22 -2.67
C VAL A 11 21.08 -15.26 -3.74
N SER A 12 20.53 -16.45 -3.58
CA SER A 12 20.56 -17.54 -4.57
C SER A 12 19.58 -17.25 -5.72
N SER A 13 18.32 -17.02 -5.38
CA SER A 13 17.24 -16.81 -6.35
C SER A 13 16.17 -15.85 -5.80
N TRP A 14 15.37 -15.30 -6.70
CA TRP A 14 14.33 -14.32 -6.39
C TRP A 14 13.12 -14.50 -7.31
N GLY A 15 11.95 -14.06 -6.84
CA GLY A 15 10.72 -14.14 -7.63
C GLY A 15 10.34 -15.59 -7.96
N PHE A 16 9.98 -15.86 -9.22
CA PHE A 16 9.60 -17.21 -9.66
C PHE A 16 10.76 -18.20 -9.72
N LEU A 17 12.00 -17.72 -9.81
CA LEU A 17 13.20 -18.57 -9.82
C LEU A 17 13.42 -19.27 -8.47
N CYS A 18 12.77 -18.82 -7.40
CA CYS A 18 12.82 -19.49 -6.11
C CYS A 18 12.27 -20.92 -6.15
N ALA A 19 11.40 -21.27 -7.11
CA ALA A 19 10.84 -22.61 -7.22
C ALA A 19 11.89 -23.71 -7.44
N GLU A 20 13.03 -23.37 -8.05
CA GLU A 20 14.12 -24.32 -8.33
C GLU A 20 15.02 -24.55 -7.10
N ASP A 21 15.06 -23.59 -6.19
CA ASP A 21 15.93 -23.60 -5.01
C ASP A 21 15.18 -23.93 -3.71
N ASP A 22 13.85 -24.07 -3.77
CA ASP A 22 13.02 -24.31 -2.60
C ASP A 22 13.25 -25.73 -2.05
N GLY A 23 13.38 -25.86 -0.73
CA GLY A 23 13.69 -27.13 -0.07
C GLY A 23 15.15 -27.62 -0.23
N VAL A 24 16.02 -26.88 -0.91
CA VAL A 24 17.45 -27.24 -1.01
C VAL A 24 18.12 -27.10 0.36
N PRO A 25 18.81 -28.15 0.89
CA PRO A 25 19.42 -28.11 2.21
C PRO A 25 20.36 -26.92 2.42
N GLY A 26 20.16 -26.20 3.53
CA GLY A 26 20.95 -25.04 3.90
C GLY A 26 20.53 -23.73 3.22
N LYS A 27 19.73 -23.78 2.15
CA LYS A 27 19.13 -22.56 1.58
C LYS A 27 17.95 -22.11 2.42
N VAL A 28 17.75 -20.80 2.52
CA VAL A 28 16.72 -20.21 3.40
C VAL A 28 15.78 -19.32 2.60
N ARG A 29 14.51 -19.73 2.54
CA ARG A 29 13.42 -18.96 1.92
C ARG A 29 12.95 -17.82 2.81
N ARG A 30 12.81 -16.63 2.24
CA ARG A 30 12.23 -15.43 2.88
C ARG A 30 11.12 -14.84 2.01
N GLU A 31 9.99 -14.59 2.65
CA GLU A 31 8.79 -14.05 1.99
C GLU A 31 8.03 -13.09 2.91
N CYS A 32 7.07 -12.36 2.34
CA CYS A 32 6.23 -11.39 3.04
C CYS A 32 7.01 -10.35 3.87
N PHE A 33 8.30 -10.13 3.58
CA PHE A 33 9.19 -9.39 4.47
C PHE A 33 8.95 -7.87 4.52
N LYS A 34 8.23 -7.29 3.54
CA LYS A 34 7.89 -5.86 3.50
C LYS A 34 7.07 -5.43 4.72
N ILE A 35 6.19 -6.30 5.23
CA ILE A 35 5.33 -5.98 6.39
C ILE A 35 6.13 -5.85 7.69
N PHE A 36 7.29 -6.50 7.79
CA PHE A 36 8.16 -6.47 8.97
C PHE A 36 9.08 -5.24 9.02
N LEU A 37 8.92 -4.31 8.07
CA LEU A 37 9.47 -2.95 8.24
C LEU A 37 8.74 -2.19 9.35
N ASP A 38 7.51 -2.57 9.66
CA ASP A 38 6.77 -2.10 10.83
C ASP A 38 7.13 -2.94 12.06
N ASP A 39 7.68 -2.27 13.08
CA ASP A 39 8.06 -2.91 14.34
C ASP A 39 6.86 -3.46 15.11
N ALA A 40 5.70 -2.77 15.04
CA ALA A 40 4.47 -3.22 15.68
C ALA A 40 3.98 -4.53 15.06
N THR A 41 4.15 -4.68 13.73
CA THR A 41 3.88 -5.93 13.02
C THR A 41 4.85 -7.02 13.44
N LEU A 42 6.16 -6.74 13.42
CA LEU A 42 7.18 -7.73 13.82
C LEU A 42 6.97 -8.25 15.24
N THR A 43 6.68 -7.35 16.19
CA THR A 43 6.46 -7.69 17.60
C THR A 43 5.24 -8.59 17.78
N ALA A 44 4.12 -8.26 17.13
CA ALA A 44 2.90 -9.05 17.28
C ALA A 44 3.03 -10.47 16.71
N VAL A 45 3.81 -10.65 15.66
CA VAL A 45 3.98 -11.95 14.99
C VAL A 45 4.86 -12.88 15.81
N ARG A 46 5.86 -12.32 16.48
CA ARG A 46 6.67 -13.07 17.45
C ARG A 46 5.86 -13.57 18.62
N GLN A 47 4.90 -12.80 19.11
CA GLN A 47 3.99 -13.23 20.17
C GLN A 47 3.11 -14.41 19.74
N GLN A 48 2.80 -14.53 18.45
CA GLN A 48 2.03 -15.63 17.88
C GLN A 48 2.87 -16.87 17.53
N GLY A 49 4.20 -16.80 17.67
CA GLY A 49 5.09 -17.94 17.41
C GLY A 49 5.19 -18.36 15.94
N LEU A 50 4.85 -17.47 15.00
CA LEU A 50 4.89 -17.77 13.57
C LEU A 50 6.35 -17.94 13.08
N GLY A 51 6.59 -19.03 12.34
CA GLY A 51 7.90 -19.34 11.73
C GLY A 51 8.27 -18.40 10.58
N ASN A 52 9.54 -18.44 10.18
CA ASN A 52 10.09 -17.69 9.03
C ASN A 52 10.07 -16.14 9.15
N THR A 53 10.08 -15.61 10.38
CA THR A 53 10.11 -14.17 10.64
C THR A 53 11.54 -13.60 10.71
N PRO A 54 11.75 -12.32 10.32
CA PRO A 54 13.01 -11.64 10.53
C PRO A 54 13.38 -11.50 12.03
N ARG A 55 14.67 -11.52 12.32
CA ARG A 55 15.27 -11.29 13.65
C ARG A 55 15.25 -9.83 14.08
N SER A 56 15.03 -8.90 13.17
CA SER A 56 14.80 -7.49 13.48
C SER A 56 14.20 -6.76 12.27
N THR A 57 13.73 -5.54 12.49
CA THR A 57 13.36 -4.61 11.40
C THR A 57 14.55 -4.31 10.48
N ILE A 58 15.78 -4.31 11.01
CA ILE A 58 17.02 -4.16 10.20
C ILE A 58 17.19 -5.35 9.25
N GLU A 59 16.92 -6.58 9.71
CA GLU A 59 16.98 -7.74 8.83
C GLU A 59 15.87 -7.70 7.77
N ALA A 60 14.67 -7.24 8.13
CA ALA A 60 13.60 -7.02 7.17
C ALA A 60 14.00 -5.97 6.11
N GLN A 61 14.64 -4.87 6.51
CA GLN A 61 15.20 -3.86 5.60
C GLN A 61 16.21 -4.46 4.61
N ARG A 62 17.08 -5.36 5.09
CA ARG A 62 18.02 -6.09 4.21
C ARG A 62 17.25 -6.91 3.16
N PHE A 63 16.27 -7.70 3.58
CA PHE A 63 15.47 -8.51 2.64
C PHE A 63 14.72 -7.65 1.61
N VAL A 64 14.15 -6.52 2.05
CA VAL A 64 13.51 -5.56 1.14
C VAL A 64 14.51 -4.97 0.16
N THR A 65 15.68 -4.54 0.65
CA THR A 65 16.74 -3.94 -0.17
C THR A 65 17.26 -4.93 -1.21
N ASP A 66 17.54 -6.16 -0.82
CA ASP A 66 18.04 -7.21 -1.73
C ASP A 66 17.01 -7.52 -2.83
N TYR A 67 15.73 -7.64 -2.47
CA TYR A 67 14.67 -7.90 -3.43
C TYR A 67 14.47 -6.73 -4.40
N LEU A 68 14.45 -5.50 -3.87
CA LEU A 68 14.38 -4.29 -4.67
C LEU A 68 15.59 -4.17 -5.61
N GLY A 69 16.79 -4.54 -5.16
CA GLY A 69 17.99 -4.55 -6.01
C GLY A 69 17.87 -5.52 -7.18
N LYS A 70 17.27 -6.69 -6.97
CA LYS A 70 16.98 -7.63 -8.07
C LYS A 70 15.96 -7.07 -9.07
N ILE A 71 14.92 -6.39 -8.60
CA ILE A 71 13.96 -5.68 -9.46
C ILE A 71 14.67 -4.60 -10.27
N TYR A 72 15.49 -3.76 -9.63
CA TYR A 72 16.22 -2.69 -10.31
C TYR A 72 17.09 -3.23 -11.44
N LEU A 73 17.88 -4.27 -11.17
CA LEU A 73 18.73 -4.91 -12.17
C LEU A 73 17.91 -5.46 -13.34
N HIS A 74 16.80 -6.15 -13.05
CA HIS A 74 15.93 -6.69 -14.09
C HIS A 74 15.30 -5.59 -14.97
N VAL A 75 14.80 -4.51 -14.35
CA VAL A 75 14.23 -3.36 -15.09
C VAL A 75 15.30 -2.70 -15.94
N LYS A 76 16.49 -2.46 -15.39
CA LYS A 76 17.63 -1.89 -16.11
C LYS A 76 17.99 -2.74 -17.33
N GLU A 77 18.21 -4.04 -17.14
CA GLU A 77 18.60 -4.97 -18.22
C GLU A 77 17.54 -5.01 -19.32
N THR A 78 16.26 -5.10 -18.93
CA THR A 78 15.12 -5.11 -19.86
C THR A 78 15.10 -3.82 -20.68
N VAL A 79 15.15 -2.66 -20.03
CA VAL A 79 15.15 -1.35 -20.70
C VAL A 79 16.37 -1.15 -21.60
N GLU A 80 17.57 -1.57 -21.17
CA GLU A 80 18.77 -1.50 -22.00
C GLU A 80 18.66 -2.39 -23.25
N SER A 81 18.03 -3.56 -23.13
CA SER A 81 17.82 -4.48 -24.26
C SER A 81 16.78 -3.96 -25.25
N GLU A 82 15.68 -3.36 -24.76
CA GLU A 82 14.56 -2.93 -25.61
C GLU A 82 14.74 -1.54 -26.21
N MET A 83 15.32 -0.59 -25.46
CA MET A 83 15.41 0.82 -25.86
C MET A 83 16.79 1.23 -26.39
N GLY A 84 17.51 0.28 -26.99
CA GLY A 84 18.90 0.44 -27.44
C GLY A 84 19.14 1.74 -28.23
N ARG A 85 20.12 2.54 -27.76
CA ARG A 85 20.80 3.69 -28.41
C ARG A 85 21.49 4.62 -27.41
N ARG A 86 20.93 4.74 -26.19
CA ARG A 86 21.52 5.53 -25.09
C ARG A 86 21.87 4.64 -23.90
N PRO A 87 23.09 4.75 -23.32
CA PRO A 87 23.45 4.04 -22.09
C PRO A 87 22.46 4.34 -20.96
N TRP A 88 22.20 3.37 -20.08
CA TRP A 88 21.28 3.52 -18.93
C TRP A 88 21.55 4.79 -18.10
N LYS A 89 22.84 5.05 -17.83
CA LYS A 89 23.29 6.21 -17.05
C LYS A 89 22.92 7.57 -17.65
N ASP A 90 22.67 7.63 -18.95
CA ASP A 90 22.38 8.85 -19.70
C ASP A 90 20.86 8.98 -19.97
N LYS A 91 20.03 8.06 -19.45
CA LYS A 91 18.57 8.16 -19.50
C LYS A 91 18.07 8.97 -18.31
N ILE A 92 17.00 9.74 -18.52
CA ILE A 92 16.23 10.36 -17.44
C ILE A 92 15.23 9.32 -16.95
N VAL A 93 15.31 8.96 -15.67
CA VAL A 93 14.50 7.87 -15.11
C VAL A 93 13.88 8.31 -13.80
N THR A 94 12.56 8.18 -13.69
CA THR A 94 11.83 8.37 -12.44
C THR A 94 11.13 7.08 -12.09
N PHE A 95 11.54 6.48 -10.96
CA PHE A 95 10.90 5.31 -10.38
C PHE A 95 9.80 5.75 -9.42
N LEU A 96 8.63 5.15 -9.54
CA LEU A 96 7.47 5.44 -8.70
C LEU A 96 7.16 4.24 -7.82
N PHE A 97 7.06 4.46 -6.53
CA PHE A 97 6.74 3.46 -5.52
C PHE A 97 5.46 3.84 -4.79
N SER A 98 4.65 2.82 -4.50
CA SER A 98 3.53 2.93 -3.57
C SER A 98 3.90 2.35 -2.21
N VAL A 99 3.13 2.76 -1.20
CA VAL A 99 3.20 2.20 0.16
C VAL A 99 1.82 1.74 0.60
N PRO A 100 1.75 0.75 1.51
CA PRO A 100 0.48 0.36 2.09
C PRO A 100 -0.22 1.55 2.73
N THR A 101 -1.54 1.57 2.65
CA THR A 101 -2.36 2.54 3.36
C THR A 101 -2.08 2.48 4.87
N THR A 102 -1.72 1.32 5.41
CA THR A 102 -1.48 1.12 6.85
C THR A 102 -0.26 1.85 7.39
N TRP A 103 0.65 2.31 6.53
CA TRP A 103 1.88 2.99 6.95
C TRP A 103 1.62 4.45 7.31
N GLU A 104 1.25 4.70 8.57
CA GLU A 104 0.84 6.02 9.08
C GLU A 104 2.00 6.93 9.50
N SER A 105 3.17 6.37 9.84
CA SER A 105 4.32 7.15 10.28
C SER A 105 5.27 7.49 9.12
N LEU A 106 5.91 8.66 9.21
CA LEU A 106 6.99 9.01 8.28
C LEU A 106 8.22 8.13 8.51
N ASP A 107 8.39 7.60 9.71
CA ASP A 107 9.55 6.77 10.06
C ASP A 107 9.60 5.51 9.18
N ILE A 108 8.49 4.77 9.05
CA ILE A 108 8.45 3.57 8.22
C ILE A 108 8.59 3.91 6.72
N ILE A 109 8.02 5.03 6.28
CA ILE A 109 8.15 5.52 4.90
C ILE A 109 9.62 5.88 4.62
N ASN A 110 10.31 6.54 5.56
CA ASN A 110 11.71 6.91 5.42
C ASN A 110 12.63 5.68 5.45
N VAL A 111 12.32 4.68 6.27
CA VAL A 111 13.00 3.38 6.24
C VAL A 111 12.88 2.73 4.86
N PHE A 112 11.69 2.73 4.27
CA PHE A 112 11.47 2.17 2.93
C PHE A 112 12.17 2.98 1.83
N LYS A 113 12.14 4.32 1.90
CA LYS A 113 12.94 5.18 1.02
C LYS A 113 14.43 4.86 1.12
N GLY A 114 14.93 4.61 2.33
CA GLY A 114 16.29 4.12 2.54
C GLY A 114 16.58 2.80 1.83
N CYS A 115 15.65 1.83 1.90
CA CYS A 115 15.77 0.56 1.18
C CYS A 115 15.79 0.75 -0.34
N ILE A 116 14.93 1.61 -0.89
CA ILE A 116 14.89 1.95 -2.33
C ILE A 116 16.22 2.55 -2.77
N ARG A 117 16.74 3.53 -2.03
CA ARG A 117 18.03 4.17 -2.31
C ARG A 117 19.17 3.15 -2.27
N ASN A 118 19.24 2.34 -1.21
CA ASN A 118 20.27 1.32 -1.04
C ASN A 118 20.21 0.21 -2.11
N ALA A 119 19.03 -0.04 -2.68
CA ALA A 119 18.83 -0.98 -3.79
C ALA A 119 19.34 -0.45 -5.15
N GLY A 120 19.72 0.83 -5.24
CA GLY A 120 20.38 1.41 -6.42
C GLY A 120 19.49 2.27 -7.33
N PHE A 121 18.21 2.47 -6.99
CA PHE A 121 17.24 3.17 -7.85
C PHE A 121 17.58 4.66 -8.10
N GLU A 122 18.41 5.28 -7.25
CA GLU A 122 18.84 6.69 -7.39
C GLU A 122 20.29 6.82 -7.89
N PHE A 123 20.98 5.71 -8.15
CA PHE A 123 22.41 5.70 -8.46
C PHE A 123 22.73 5.17 -9.87
N GLY A 124 21.70 4.92 -10.69
CA GLY A 124 21.88 4.44 -12.06
C GLY A 124 22.41 5.49 -13.05
N GLY A 125 22.19 6.77 -12.77
CA GLY A 125 22.52 7.92 -13.62
C GLY A 125 22.25 9.25 -12.90
N ALA A 126 22.76 10.37 -13.45
CA ALA A 126 22.64 11.69 -12.80
C ALA A 126 21.19 12.20 -12.70
N ASP A 127 20.35 11.82 -13.66
CA ASP A 127 18.93 12.19 -13.74
C ASP A 127 18.01 11.04 -13.30
N HIS A 128 18.51 10.12 -12.45
CA HIS A 128 17.71 9.03 -11.89
C HIS A 128 17.15 9.46 -10.54
N SER A 129 15.87 9.20 -10.33
CA SER A 129 15.15 9.58 -9.12
C SER A 129 14.16 8.50 -8.72
N ALA A 130 13.90 8.36 -7.43
CA ALA A 130 12.88 7.49 -6.90
C ALA A 130 11.92 8.27 -6.00
N LEU A 131 10.62 8.05 -6.19
CA LEU A 131 9.57 8.75 -5.45
C LEU A 131 8.63 7.73 -4.82
N VAL A 132 8.38 7.88 -3.52
CA VAL A 132 7.22 7.27 -2.86
C VAL A 132 6.08 8.28 -2.97
N ASP A 133 5.05 7.94 -3.74
CA ASP A 133 4.02 8.90 -4.18
C ASP A 133 2.65 8.57 -3.57
N LEU A 134 1.86 7.71 -4.21
CA LEU A 134 0.52 7.34 -3.74
C LEU A 134 0.56 6.11 -2.82
N THR A 135 -0.41 5.99 -1.92
CA THR A 135 -0.70 4.70 -1.28
C THR A 135 -1.20 3.67 -2.32
N GLU A 136 -1.12 2.39 -1.98
CA GLU A 136 -1.57 1.28 -2.83
C GLU A 136 -3.06 1.46 -3.22
N ALA A 137 -3.94 1.75 -2.25
CA ALA A 137 -5.37 1.99 -2.51
C ALA A 137 -5.64 3.27 -3.33
N GLU A 138 -4.88 4.35 -3.11
CA GLU A 138 -5.00 5.58 -3.92
C GLU A 138 -4.58 5.33 -5.38
N ALA A 139 -3.49 4.60 -5.59
CA ALA A 139 -3.04 4.23 -6.93
C ALA A 139 -4.08 3.35 -7.64
N ALA A 140 -4.62 2.35 -6.95
CA ALA A 140 -5.71 1.53 -7.48
C ALA A 140 -6.97 2.36 -7.84
N ALA A 141 -7.29 3.38 -7.03
CA ALA A 141 -8.37 4.32 -7.33
C ALA A 141 -8.07 5.13 -8.61
N VAL A 142 -6.84 5.61 -8.80
CA VAL A 142 -6.42 6.33 -10.02
C VAL A 142 -6.56 5.45 -11.25
N ALA A 143 -6.07 4.21 -11.19
CA ALA A 143 -6.21 3.26 -12.29
C ALA A 143 -7.67 3.01 -12.63
N THR A 144 -8.53 2.92 -11.62
CA THR A 144 -9.97 2.75 -11.82
C THR A 144 -10.56 3.95 -12.53
N LEU A 145 -10.35 5.17 -12.04
CA LEU A 145 -10.90 6.37 -12.66
C LEU A 145 -10.44 6.55 -14.12
N LYS A 146 -9.19 6.19 -14.42
CA LYS A 146 -8.61 6.34 -15.76
C LYS A 146 -8.96 5.24 -16.77
N THR A 147 -9.36 4.05 -16.32
CA THR A 147 -9.51 2.88 -17.21
C THR A 147 -10.83 2.13 -17.09
N SER A 148 -11.60 2.43 -16.04
CA SER A 148 -12.86 1.74 -15.79
C SER A 148 -13.88 2.07 -16.86
N PRO A 149 -14.65 1.07 -17.33
CA PRO A 149 -15.79 1.32 -18.20
C PRO A 149 -17.01 1.86 -17.42
N ILE A 150 -16.93 1.96 -16.10
CA ILE A 150 -18.02 2.51 -15.27
C ILE A 150 -18.22 3.99 -15.63
N PRO A 151 -19.46 4.42 -15.97
CA PRO A 151 -19.76 5.82 -16.21
C PRO A 151 -19.85 6.55 -14.87
N PHE A 152 -18.70 6.92 -14.29
CA PHE A 152 -18.68 7.77 -13.10
C PHE A 152 -19.30 9.13 -13.41
N GLU A 153 -20.03 9.68 -12.45
CA GLU A 153 -20.51 11.06 -12.51
C GLU A 153 -19.79 11.91 -11.45
N CYS A 154 -19.66 13.20 -11.69
CA CYS A 154 -19.17 14.13 -10.69
C CYS A 154 -20.01 14.05 -9.41
N GLY A 155 -19.33 14.07 -8.26
CA GLY A 155 -19.93 13.90 -6.94
C GLY A 155 -20.07 12.44 -6.49
N ASN A 156 -19.98 11.45 -7.39
CA ASN A 156 -20.09 10.04 -7.01
C ASN A 156 -19.01 9.64 -6.00
N LEU A 157 -19.40 8.83 -5.01
CA LEU A 157 -18.50 8.19 -4.07
C LEU A 157 -18.24 6.73 -4.47
N PHE A 158 -16.99 6.32 -4.40
CA PHE A 158 -16.61 4.91 -4.52
C PHE A 158 -15.53 4.55 -3.50
N LEU A 159 -15.59 3.30 -3.04
CA LEU A 159 -14.61 2.73 -2.13
C LEU A 159 -13.69 1.81 -2.91
N THR A 160 -12.40 2.11 -2.92
CA THR A 160 -11.39 1.17 -3.44
C THR A 160 -10.97 0.21 -2.34
N VAL A 161 -10.91 -1.08 -2.66
CA VAL A 161 -10.43 -2.15 -1.79
C VAL A 161 -9.32 -2.88 -2.53
N ASP A 162 -8.07 -2.57 -2.21
CA ASP A 162 -6.90 -3.28 -2.72
C ASP A 162 -6.60 -4.46 -1.81
N ALA A 163 -7.04 -5.65 -2.21
CA ALA A 163 -6.87 -6.88 -1.44
C ALA A 163 -5.73 -7.70 -2.05
N GLY A 164 -4.55 -7.57 -1.45
CA GLY A 164 -3.34 -8.32 -1.79
C GLY A 164 -3.25 -9.67 -1.05
N GLY A 165 -2.08 -10.32 -1.16
CA GLY A 165 -1.82 -11.59 -0.46
C GLY A 165 -1.44 -11.44 1.03
N GLY A 166 -1.13 -10.22 1.49
CA GLY A 166 -0.70 -9.97 2.88
C GLY A 166 -1.30 -8.71 3.53
N THR A 167 -1.79 -7.77 2.73
CA THR A 167 -2.43 -6.54 3.20
C THR A 167 -3.72 -6.30 2.41
N THR A 168 -4.67 -5.62 3.05
CA THR A 168 -5.85 -5.10 2.37
C THR A 168 -5.99 -3.62 2.67
N ASP A 169 -5.92 -2.78 1.66
CA ASP A 169 -5.84 -1.32 1.79
C ASP A 169 -7.10 -0.67 1.18
N LEU A 170 -7.73 0.27 1.88
CA LEU A 170 -9.03 0.83 1.50
C LEU A 170 -8.98 2.35 1.34
N ALA A 171 -9.48 2.91 0.23
CA ALA A 171 -9.57 4.35 0.03
C ALA A 171 -10.98 4.79 -0.42
N LEU A 172 -11.60 5.70 0.33
CA LEU A 172 -12.88 6.32 -0.05
C LEU A 172 -12.63 7.59 -0.86
N MET A 173 -13.12 7.61 -2.09
CA MET A 173 -12.86 8.66 -3.06
C MET A 173 -14.15 9.30 -3.55
N ARG A 174 -14.11 10.61 -3.78
CA ARG A 174 -15.16 11.39 -4.43
C ARG A 174 -14.70 11.86 -5.79
N ILE A 175 -15.47 11.59 -6.83
CA ILE A 175 -15.19 12.09 -8.17
C ILE A 175 -15.47 13.61 -8.20
N THR A 176 -14.50 14.39 -8.67
CA THR A 176 -14.61 15.85 -8.78
C THR A 176 -14.58 16.33 -10.23
N SER A 177 -14.03 15.52 -11.14
CA SER A 177 -14.09 15.74 -12.59
C SER A 177 -14.13 14.39 -13.31
N THR A 178 -14.97 14.31 -14.33
CA THR A 178 -15.08 13.17 -15.26
C THR A 178 -14.60 13.56 -16.67
N ASP A 179 -13.83 14.64 -16.78
CA ASP A 179 -13.22 15.03 -18.05
C ASP A 179 -12.35 13.89 -18.60
N GLY A 180 -12.45 13.63 -19.91
CA GLY A 180 -11.79 12.48 -20.53
C GLY A 180 -10.26 12.57 -20.50
N GLU A 181 -9.71 13.77 -20.53
CA GLU A 181 -8.26 14.01 -20.47
C GLU A 181 -7.81 14.24 -19.02
N LEU A 182 -8.63 14.95 -18.26
CA LEU A 182 -8.36 15.44 -16.90
C LEU A 182 -9.40 14.99 -15.86
N PRO A 183 -9.60 13.67 -15.67
CA PRO A 183 -10.44 13.19 -14.59
C PRO A 183 -9.75 13.47 -13.25
N GLN A 184 -10.55 13.82 -12.24
CA GLN A 184 -10.08 14.20 -10.93
C GLN A 184 -10.97 13.64 -9.82
N MET A 185 -10.37 13.46 -8.66
CA MET A 185 -11.05 13.01 -7.45
C MET A 185 -10.41 13.56 -6.18
N SER A 186 -11.14 13.45 -5.08
CA SER A 186 -10.74 13.88 -3.75
C SER A 186 -10.88 12.74 -2.76
N GLN A 187 -9.93 12.64 -1.83
CA GLN A 187 -10.03 11.72 -0.72
C GLN A 187 -11.06 12.22 0.30
N VAL A 188 -11.90 11.31 0.80
CA VAL A 188 -13.01 11.67 1.72
C VAL A 188 -12.66 11.40 3.18
N THR A 189 -11.94 10.32 3.45
CA THR A 189 -11.54 9.90 4.81
C THR A 189 -10.04 9.72 4.90
N ALA A 190 -9.46 9.87 6.09
CA ALA A 190 -8.12 9.36 6.32
C ALA A 190 -8.13 7.85 6.04
N VAL A 191 -7.22 7.41 5.19
CA VAL A 191 -7.17 6.06 4.64
C VAL A 191 -6.90 5.06 5.79
N ASN A 192 -7.82 4.14 6.08
CA ASN A 192 -7.65 3.08 7.09
C ASN A 192 -7.48 1.73 6.40
N GLY A 193 -6.27 1.17 6.44
CA GLY A 193 -5.96 -0.14 5.84
C GLY A 193 -5.86 -1.24 6.89
N LEU A 194 -5.79 -2.48 6.43
CA LEU A 194 -5.61 -3.69 7.23
C LEU A 194 -4.15 -4.16 7.13
N GLY A 195 -3.37 -3.95 8.19
CA GLY A 195 -1.95 -4.36 8.24
C GLY A 195 -1.72 -5.85 8.52
N ARG A 196 -2.77 -6.67 8.45
CA ARG A 196 -2.78 -8.03 9.03
C ARG A 196 -3.69 -9.01 8.28
N VAL A 197 -3.36 -9.37 7.04
CA VAL A 197 -3.91 -10.59 6.43
C VAL A 197 -2.84 -11.66 6.45
N TRP A 198 -2.95 -12.60 7.39
CA TRP A 198 -2.18 -13.84 7.32
C TRP A 198 -2.85 -14.72 6.27
N MET A 199 -2.29 -14.78 5.06
CA MET A 199 -2.36 -16.01 4.30
C MET A 199 -1.43 -17.00 4.98
N GLN A 200 -1.95 -17.74 5.95
CA GLN A 200 -1.43 -19.07 6.17
C GLN A 200 -1.99 -19.91 5.04
N SER A 201 -1.09 -20.56 4.31
CA SER A 201 -1.34 -21.62 3.33
C SER A 201 -1.32 -21.18 1.86
N SER A 202 -0.18 -21.44 1.24
CA SER A 202 -0.12 -21.89 -0.15
C SER A 202 -1.02 -23.12 -0.28
N ILE A 203 -2.21 -23.03 -0.87
CA ILE A 203 -2.97 -24.24 -1.21
C ILE A 203 -3.60 -24.12 -2.60
N MET A 204 -2.97 -24.83 -3.55
CA MET A 204 -3.57 -26.01 -4.19
C MET A 204 -2.41 -26.84 -4.79
N ARG A 205 -2.40 -28.16 -4.50
CA ARG A 205 -1.23 -29.07 -4.54
C ARG A 205 -0.06 -28.60 -3.67
N VAL A 206 -0.10 -28.98 -2.39
CA VAL A 206 1.04 -28.81 -1.49
C VAL A 206 1.95 -30.03 -1.63
N GLN A 207 3.08 -29.88 -2.30
CA GLN A 207 4.11 -30.92 -2.30
C GLN A 207 4.47 -31.24 -0.85
N MET A 208 4.27 -32.49 -0.46
CA MET A 208 4.58 -32.94 0.89
C MET A 208 6.07 -33.23 1.00
N GLU A 209 6.75 -32.47 1.85
CA GLU A 209 8.18 -32.60 2.07
C GLU A 209 8.50 -34.01 2.64
N GLY A 210 9.42 -34.73 1.99
CA GLY A 210 9.77 -36.11 2.33
C GLY A 210 8.84 -37.20 1.77
N VAL A 211 7.82 -36.84 0.97
CA VAL A 211 6.92 -37.81 0.31
C VAL A 211 7.28 -37.92 -1.18
N SER A 212 7.43 -39.15 -1.67
CA SER A 212 7.74 -39.41 -3.09
C SER A 212 6.65 -38.85 -4.03
N HIS A 213 7.07 -38.33 -5.18
CA HIS A 213 6.15 -37.88 -6.25
C HIS A 213 5.29 -39.00 -6.84
N ASP A 214 5.60 -40.27 -6.57
CA ASP A 214 4.81 -41.42 -6.99
C ASP A 214 3.78 -41.86 -5.94
N TYR A 215 3.82 -41.27 -4.74
CA TYR A 215 2.93 -41.65 -3.64
C TYR A 215 1.57 -40.95 -3.75
N SER A 216 0.50 -41.74 -3.73
CA SER A 216 -0.88 -41.22 -3.72
C SER A 216 -1.70 -41.99 -2.70
N HIS A 217 -2.51 -41.29 -1.92
CA HIS A 217 -3.35 -41.85 -0.87
C HIS A 217 -4.70 -41.12 -0.78
N ALA A 218 -5.74 -41.74 -1.37
CA ALA A 218 -7.08 -41.15 -1.48
C ALA A 218 -7.69 -40.74 -0.13
N GLY A 219 -7.53 -41.56 0.93
CA GLY A 219 -8.10 -41.28 2.26
C GLY A 219 -7.44 -40.13 3.03
N LEU A 220 -6.28 -39.64 2.57
CA LEU A 220 -5.56 -38.51 3.16
C LEU A 220 -5.52 -37.32 2.19
N GLY A 221 -6.23 -37.42 1.06
CA GLY A 221 -6.19 -36.42 0.00
C GLY A 221 -4.85 -36.29 -0.70
N ILE A 222 -3.98 -37.32 -0.72
CA ILE A 222 -2.64 -37.21 -1.32
C ILE A 222 -2.66 -37.73 -2.77
N ASP A 223 -2.16 -36.96 -3.73
CA ASP A 223 -1.97 -37.36 -5.12
C ASP A 223 -0.59 -36.92 -5.61
N LYS A 224 0.21 -37.87 -6.08
CA LYS A 224 1.58 -37.66 -6.61
C LYS A 224 2.49 -36.85 -5.68
N GLY A 225 2.51 -37.23 -4.41
CA GLY A 225 3.28 -36.56 -3.37
C GLY A 225 2.74 -35.19 -2.98
N CYS A 226 1.57 -34.79 -3.49
CA CYS A 226 0.92 -33.53 -3.15
C CYS A 226 -0.33 -33.76 -2.29
N MET A 227 -0.51 -32.97 -1.24
CA MET A 227 -1.78 -32.89 -0.53
C MET A 227 -2.79 -32.06 -1.36
N LEU A 228 -3.95 -32.65 -1.58
CA LEU A 228 -5.13 -32.08 -2.21
C LEU A 228 -6.08 -31.62 -1.10
N PHE A 229 -6.57 -30.40 -1.23
CA PHE A 229 -7.53 -29.83 -0.31
C PHE A 229 -8.86 -29.68 -1.02
N ALA A 230 -9.95 -29.98 -0.32
CA ALA A 230 -11.29 -29.74 -0.84
C ALA A 230 -11.54 -28.23 -0.96
N ARG A 231 -12.45 -27.85 -1.86
CA ARG A 231 -12.81 -26.45 -2.09
C ARG A 231 -13.31 -25.80 -0.80
N GLU A 232 -14.07 -26.56 0.00
CA GLU A 232 -14.69 -26.13 1.25
C GLU A 232 -13.64 -25.84 2.33
N GLU A 233 -12.56 -26.63 2.38
CA GLU A 233 -11.44 -26.42 3.31
C GLU A 233 -10.67 -25.14 2.96
N ILE A 234 -10.39 -24.94 1.67
CA ILE A 234 -9.76 -23.72 1.15
C ILE A 234 -10.66 -22.51 1.40
N GLN A 235 -11.98 -22.65 1.18
CA GLN A 235 -12.96 -21.59 1.38
C GLN A 235 -12.96 -21.09 2.82
N SER A 236 -12.90 -21.99 3.82
CA SER A 236 -12.86 -21.60 5.23
C SER A 236 -11.66 -20.70 5.59
N LEU A 237 -10.52 -20.83 4.88
CA LEU A 237 -9.36 -19.96 5.05
C LEU A 237 -9.60 -18.55 4.50
N PHE A 238 -10.34 -18.46 3.39
CA PHE A 238 -10.73 -17.17 2.79
C PHE A 238 -11.84 -16.48 3.58
N ASP A 239 -12.73 -17.22 4.24
CA ASP A 239 -13.86 -16.64 4.97
C ASP A 239 -13.40 -15.75 6.14
N VAL A 240 -12.33 -16.12 6.85
CA VAL A 240 -11.74 -15.28 7.91
C VAL A 240 -11.22 -13.95 7.35
N GLN A 241 -10.57 -14.01 6.19
CA GLN A 241 -10.04 -12.82 5.51
C GLN A 241 -11.19 -11.95 4.98
N LEU A 242 -12.18 -12.59 4.38
CA LEU A 242 -13.35 -11.95 3.82
C LEU A 242 -14.15 -11.22 4.88
N GLN A 243 -14.37 -11.85 6.04
CA GLN A 243 -15.03 -11.21 7.17
C GLN A 243 -14.27 -9.95 7.62
N SER A 244 -12.94 -10.03 7.66
CA SER A 244 -12.10 -8.88 8.03
C SER A 244 -12.16 -7.75 7.00
N ILE A 245 -12.27 -8.08 5.71
CA ILE A 245 -12.48 -7.11 4.62
C ILE A 245 -13.86 -6.46 4.75
N ILE A 246 -14.90 -7.27 4.96
CA ILE A 246 -16.29 -6.82 5.11
C ILE A 246 -16.41 -5.84 6.26
N THR A 247 -15.91 -6.19 7.45
CA THR A 247 -15.95 -5.30 8.63
C THR A 247 -15.34 -3.93 8.33
N ARG A 248 -14.26 -3.86 7.55
CA ARG A 248 -13.66 -2.56 7.18
C ARG A 248 -14.46 -1.79 6.16
N ILE A 249 -15.09 -2.49 5.21
CA ILE A 249 -16.02 -1.84 4.30
C ILE A 249 -17.16 -1.23 5.13
N GLU A 250 -17.73 -1.99 6.07
CA GLU A 250 -18.76 -1.50 6.99
C GLU A 250 -18.28 -0.32 7.83
N ASP A 251 -17.05 -0.34 8.36
CA ASP A 251 -16.47 0.79 9.09
C ASP A 251 -16.39 2.06 8.22
N GLN A 252 -15.95 1.94 6.96
CA GLN A 252 -15.87 3.06 6.02
C GLN A 252 -17.27 3.58 5.66
N LEU A 253 -18.23 2.70 5.42
CA LEU A 253 -19.60 3.10 5.13
C LEU A 253 -20.28 3.71 6.36
N GLY A 254 -20.00 3.21 7.56
CA GLY A 254 -20.47 3.75 8.83
C GLY A 254 -19.94 5.15 9.08
N TRP A 255 -18.68 5.41 8.71
CA TRP A 255 -18.12 6.77 8.72
C TRP A 255 -18.91 7.72 7.81
N VAL A 256 -19.30 7.27 6.60
CA VAL A 256 -20.11 8.08 5.66
C VAL A 256 -21.46 8.41 6.28
N THR A 257 -22.13 7.44 6.91
CA THR A 257 -23.40 7.66 7.60
C THR A 257 -23.31 8.76 8.66
N GLN A 258 -22.20 8.80 9.40
CA GLN A 258 -22.00 9.73 10.52
C GLN A 258 -21.53 11.12 10.06
N ASN A 259 -20.65 11.20 9.06
CA ASN A 259 -19.93 12.42 8.72
C ASN A 259 -20.40 13.07 7.40
N ALA A 260 -21.17 12.34 6.60
CA ALA A 260 -21.65 12.79 5.30
C ALA A 260 -23.10 12.31 5.07
N PRO A 261 -24.05 12.72 5.94
CA PRO A 261 -25.43 12.22 5.90
C PRO A 261 -26.10 12.52 4.56
N GLY A 262 -26.73 11.50 3.98
CA GLY A 262 -27.43 11.59 2.68
C GLY A 262 -26.55 11.23 1.47
N GLU A 263 -25.24 11.08 1.65
CA GLU A 263 -24.35 10.60 0.59
C GLU A 263 -24.47 9.09 0.39
N GLN A 264 -24.19 8.62 -0.83
CA GLN A 264 -24.25 7.21 -1.20
C GLN A 264 -22.96 6.77 -1.89
N VAL A 265 -22.38 5.68 -1.38
CA VAL A 265 -21.28 4.98 -2.04
C VAL A 265 -21.87 4.07 -3.12
N LYS A 266 -21.68 4.46 -4.38
CA LYS A 266 -22.26 3.74 -5.53
C LYS A 266 -21.48 2.48 -5.90
N TYR A 267 -20.17 2.48 -5.65
CA TYR A 267 -19.29 1.40 -6.10
C TYR A 267 -18.30 0.99 -5.01
N ILE A 268 -18.07 -0.32 -4.88
CA ILE A 268 -16.85 -0.87 -4.28
C ILE A 268 -16.00 -1.45 -5.41
N ILE A 269 -14.76 -1.00 -5.49
CA ILE A 269 -13.83 -1.40 -6.53
C ILE A 269 -12.78 -2.34 -5.95
N LEU A 270 -12.78 -3.59 -6.40
CA LEU A 270 -11.85 -4.61 -5.94
C LEU A 270 -10.58 -4.62 -6.79
N SER A 271 -9.42 -4.55 -6.15
CA SER A 271 -8.10 -4.67 -6.79
C SER A 271 -7.19 -5.64 -6.02
N GLY A 272 -6.01 -5.92 -6.56
CA GLY A 272 -5.09 -6.88 -5.98
C GLY A 272 -5.40 -8.34 -6.33
N GLY A 273 -4.51 -9.25 -5.92
CA GLY A 273 -4.63 -10.68 -6.21
C GLY A 273 -5.91 -11.29 -5.64
N LEU A 274 -6.23 -11.00 -4.37
CA LEU A 274 -7.45 -11.49 -3.73
C LEU A 274 -8.70 -10.79 -4.27
N GLY A 275 -8.61 -9.50 -4.59
CA GLY A 275 -9.72 -8.75 -5.21
C GLY A 275 -10.09 -9.22 -6.63
N SER A 276 -9.23 -10.00 -7.29
CA SER A 276 -9.54 -10.66 -8.56
C SER A 276 -10.41 -11.93 -8.41
N SER A 277 -10.60 -12.41 -7.17
CA SER A 277 -11.38 -13.62 -6.90
C SER A 277 -12.88 -13.39 -7.14
N VAL A 278 -13.45 -14.20 -8.03
CA VAL A 278 -14.90 -14.23 -8.29
C VAL A 278 -15.68 -14.55 -7.02
N TYR A 279 -15.17 -15.47 -6.19
CA TYR A 279 -15.77 -15.82 -4.91
C TYR A 279 -15.86 -14.61 -3.98
N VAL A 280 -14.76 -13.89 -3.79
CA VAL A 280 -14.71 -12.68 -2.93
C VAL A 280 -15.72 -11.64 -3.42
N ARG A 281 -15.74 -11.37 -4.74
CA ARG A 281 -16.68 -10.41 -5.34
C ARG A 281 -18.13 -10.79 -5.09
N GLU A 282 -18.50 -12.03 -5.40
CA GLU A 282 -19.89 -12.50 -5.31
C GLU A 282 -20.37 -12.54 -3.87
N THR A 283 -19.52 -12.97 -2.93
CA THR A 283 -19.88 -12.99 -1.51
C THR A 283 -20.07 -11.58 -0.95
N ILE A 284 -19.20 -10.62 -1.28
CA ILE A 284 -19.39 -9.21 -0.86
C ILE A 284 -20.67 -8.65 -1.48
N GLN A 285 -20.94 -8.91 -2.77
CA GLN A 285 -22.15 -8.43 -3.43
C GLN A 285 -23.42 -9.02 -2.80
N GLN A 286 -23.44 -10.32 -2.51
CA GLN A 286 -24.58 -10.98 -1.87
C GLN A 286 -24.82 -10.44 -0.46
N MET A 287 -23.76 -10.18 0.31
CA MET A 287 -23.88 -9.63 1.65
C MET A 287 -24.55 -8.25 1.64
N PHE A 288 -24.11 -7.32 0.80
CA PHE A 288 -24.74 -5.99 0.68
C PHE A 288 -26.13 -6.02 0.01
N THR A 289 -26.43 -7.05 -0.79
CA THR A 289 -27.77 -7.26 -1.34
C THR A 289 -28.75 -7.74 -0.26
N ASN A 290 -28.31 -8.65 0.60
CA ASN A 290 -29.13 -9.21 1.68
C ASN A 290 -29.28 -8.26 2.87
N ASN A 291 -28.23 -7.47 3.15
CA ASN A 291 -28.21 -6.49 4.22
C ASN A 291 -27.70 -5.14 3.69
N PRO A 292 -28.56 -4.35 3.00
CA PRO A 292 -28.17 -3.05 2.46
C PRO A 292 -27.73 -2.09 3.54
N HIS A 293 -26.59 -1.43 3.34
CA HIS A 293 -26.09 -0.44 4.27
C HIS A 293 -26.71 0.95 3.97
N PRO A 294 -27.07 1.79 4.97
CA PRO A 294 -27.75 3.07 4.76
C PRO A 294 -27.05 4.04 3.79
N SER A 295 -25.71 4.02 3.77
CA SER A 295 -24.87 4.85 2.89
C SER A 295 -24.46 4.14 1.58
N ALA A 296 -25.07 3.00 1.26
CA ALA A 296 -24.69 2.15 0.12
C ALA A 296 -25.87 1.25 -0.32
N THR A 297 -27.06 1.82 -0.50
CA THR A 297 -28.29 1.03 -0.74
C THR A 297 -28.31 0.33 -2.10
N GLU A 298 -27.63 0.89 -3.10
CA GLU A 298 -27.57 0.37 -4.48
C GLU A 298 -26.13 0.07 -4.90
N ILE A 299 -25.32 -0.44 -3.97
CA ILE A 299 -23.88 -0.60 -4.21
C ILE A 299 -23.57 -1.72 -5.20
N ALA A 300 -22.73 -1.41 -6.17
CA ALA A 300 -22.18 -2.39 -7.11
C ALA A 300 -20.74 -2.74 -6.76
N ILE A 301 -20.44 -4.04 -6.65
CA ILE A 301 -19.09 -4.56 -6.42
C ILE A 301 -18.44 -4.87 -7.77
N VAL A 302 -17.46 -4.06 -8.16
CA VAL A 302 -16.84 -4.14 -9.49
C VAL A 302 -15.34 -4.44 -9.37
N PRO A 303 -14.80 -5.44 -10.08
CA PRO A 303 -13.36 -5.62 -10.13
C PRO A 303 -12.71 -4.51 -10.97
N CYS A 304 -11.52 -4.09 -10.57
CA CYS A 304 -10.66 -3.27 -11.41
C CYS A 304 -10.34 -4.03 -12.71
N ARG A 305 -10.12 -3.30 -13.82
CA ARG A 305 -9.89 -3.92 -15.15
C ARG A 305 -8.69 -4.88 -15.16
N GLU A 306 -7.61 -4.49 -14.47
CA GLU A 306 -6.39 -5.28 -14.32
C GLU A 306 -5.97 -5.29 -12.84
N PRO A 307 -6.61 -6.11 -12.00
CA PRO A 307 -6.47 -6.01 -10.53
C PRO A 307 -5.03 -6.11 -10.03
N GLN A 308 -4.21 -6.99 -10.63
CA GLN A 308 -2.82 -7.21 -10.23
C GLN A 308 -1.87 -6.07 -10.65
N LEU A 309 -2.23 -5.30 -11.69
CA LEU A 309 -1.43 -4.18 -12.19
C LEU A 309 -1.99 -2.81 -11.78
N ALA A 310 -3.15 -2.77 -11.10
CA ALA A 310 -3.89 -1.56 -10.78
C ALA A 310 -3.01 -0.52 -10.06
N VAL A 311 -2.24 -0.93 -9.05
CA VAL A 311 -1.34 -0.04 -8.30
C VAL A 311 -0.24 0.55 -9.20
N ALA A 312 0.48 -0.31 -9.94
CA ALA A 312 1.57 0.14 -10.81
C ALA A 312 1.06 1.09 -11.92
N ARG A 313 -0.06 0.73 -12.56
CA ARG A 313 -0.69 1.58 -13.59
C ARG A 313 -1.23 2.88 -13.00
N GLY A 314 -1.78 2.84 -11.80
CA GLY A 314 -2.27 4.01 -11.08
C GLY A 314 -1.19 5.05 -10.82
N LEU A 315 -0.02 4.61 -10.36
CA LEU A 315 1.15 5.47 -10.20
C LEU A 315 1.56 6.11 -11.52
N LEU A 316 1.64 5.32 -12.60
CA LEU A 316 1.99 5.80 -13.93
C LEU A 316 0.98 6.82 -14.45
N PHE A 317 -0.33 6.55 -14.35
CA PHE A 317 -1.36 7.49 -14.80
C PHE A 317 -1.39 8.79 -13.99
N SER A 318 -1.21 8.70 -12.67
CA SER A 318 -1.11 9.88 -11.80
C SER A 318 0.09 10.76 -12.19
N HIS A 319 1.23 10.13 -12.44
CA HIS A 319 2.43 10.84 -12.87
C HIS A 319 2.29 11.41 -14.29
N GLN A 320 1.76 10.63 -15.23
CA GLN A 320 1.53 11.06 -16.61
C GLN A 320 0.61 12.29 -16.68
N GLN A 321 -0.52 12.29 -15.96
CA GLN A 321 -1.42 13.44 -15.96
C GLN A 321 -0.72 14.71 -15.46
N ARG A 322 0.06 14.61 -14.36
CA ARG A 322 0.85 15.73 -13.84
C ARG A 322 1.93 16.18 -14.83
N TRP A 323 2.52 15.24 -15.56
CA TRP A 323 3.56 15.53 -16.55
C TRP A 323 3.00 16.28 -17.76
N GLU A 324 1.85 15.85 -18.27
CA GLU A 324 1.26 16.36 -19.51
C GLU A 324 0.39 17.61 -19.31
N ASN A 325 -0.14 17.84 -18.11
CA ASN A 325 -1.18 18.85 -17.88
C ASN A 325 -0.84 19.83 -16.76
N ASP A 326 0.24 20.60 -16.90
CA ASP A 326 0.63 21.66 -15.96
C ASP A 326 0.64 21.23 -14.48
N ARG A 327 1.03 19.98 -14.21
CA ARG A 327 1.09 19.38 -12.87
C ARG A 327 -0.28 19.19 -12.20
N MET A 328 -1.37 19.16 -12.96
CA MET A 328 -2.69 18.82 -12.44
C MET A 328 -2.72 17.35 -11.99
N PRO A 329 -2.99 17.06 -10.70
CA PRO A 329 -3.05 15.69 -10.22
C PRO A 329 -4.40 15.06 -10.52
N VAL A 330 -4.45 13.73 -10.49
CA VAL A 330 -5.72 12.97 -10.48
C VAL A 330 -6.37 13.10 -9.11
N ILE A 331 -5.59 13.06 -8.02
CA ILE A 331 -6.09 13.29 -6.66
C ILE A 331 -5.78 14.75 -6.27
N ILE A 332 -6.83 15.59 -6.20
CA ILE A 332 -6.68 17.03 -5.99
C ILE A 332 -6.63 17.43 -4.52
N SER A 333 -7.23 16.62 -3.64
CA SER A 333 -7.17 16.84 -2.20
C SER A 333 -7.00 15.52 -1.44
N HIS A 334 -6.23 15.60 -0.38
CA HIS A 334 -5.91 14.48 0.51
C HIS A 334 -6.33 14.82 1.93
N ILE A 335 -6.55 13.80 2.76
CA ILE A 335 -6.75 13.96 4.21
C ILE A 335 -5.42 13.75 4.92
N ALA A 336 -4.97 14.75 5.68
CA ALA A 336 -3.69 14.71 6.37
C ALA A 336 -3.62 13.58 7.40
N ARG A 337 -2.59 12.74 7.29
CA ARG A 337 -2.37 11.58 8.18
C ARG A 337 -1.56 11.91 9.42
N ALA A 338 -0.82 13.02 9.37
CA ALA A 338 -0.07 13.60 10.48
C ALA A 338 -0.25 15.12 10.49
N SER A 339 0.00 15.73 11.66
CA SER A 339 0.09 17.19 11.77
C SER A 339 1.53 17.61 11.49
N TYR A 340 1.70 18.65 10.67
CA TYR A 340 2.98 19.23 10.33
C TYR A 340 3.03 20.66 10.83
N GLY A 341 4.10 21.01 11.53
CA GLY A 341 4.31 22.35 12.04
C GLY A 341 5.78 22.64 12.21
N VAL A 342 6.10 23.91 12.31
CA VAL A 342 7.45 24.37 12.65
C VAL A 342 7.46 24.83 14.10
N ILE A 343 8.53 24.50 14.83
CA ILE A 343 8.73 25.01 16.17
C ILE A 343 9.14 26.48 16.04
N VAL A 344 8.38 27.34 16.72
CA VAL A 344 8.54 28.79 16.71
C VAL A 344 8.55 29.33 18.13
N GLN A 345 9.03 30.56 18.24
CA GLN A 345 8.80 31.39 19.42
C GLN A 345 7.62 32.32 19.12
N GLN A 346 6.69 32.46 20.07
CA GLN A 346 5.56 33.38 19.97
C GLN A 346 5.67 34.44 21.06
N VAL A 347 5.17 35.65 20.80
CA VAL A 347 5.15 36.70 21.82
C VAL A 347 4.25 36.20 22.96
N TYR A 348 4.80 36.17 24.17
CA TYR A 348 4.11 35.66 25.34
C TYR A 348 2.86 36.50 25.62
N SER A 349 1.76 35.78 25.79
CA SER A 349 0.46 36.29 26.22
C SER A 349 -0.07 35.37 27.32
N PRO A 350 -0.38 35.90 28.53
CA PRO A 350 -0.89 35.09 29.65
C PRO A 350 -2.15 34.29 29.30
N ASP A 351 -3.01 34.83 28.42
CA ASP A 351 -4.27 34.20 28.03
C ASP A 351 -4.08 32.98 27.10
N GLN A 352 -2.93 32.88 26.44
CA GLN A 352 -2.66 31.86 25.42
C GLN A 352 -1.56 30.87 25.82
N HIS A 353 -0.63 31.27 26.68
CA HIS A 353 0.60 30.53 26.98
C HIS A 353 0.71 30.16 28.47
N PHE A 354 -0.43 29.83 29.09
CA PHE A 354 -0.46 29.47 30.51
C PHE A 354 0.31 28.17 30.76
N GLY A 355 1.36 28.24 31.60
CA GLY A 355 2.18 27.08 31.96
C GLY A 355 3.23 26.67 30.92
N GLU A 356 3.40 27.46 29.85
CA GLU A 356 4.41 27.22 28.81
C GLU A 356 5.81 27.70 29.24
N ASP A 357 6.84 27.20 28.55
CA ASP A 357 8.22 27.68 28.73
C ASP A 357 8.38 29.10 28.18
N ILE A 358 8.98 29.99 28.99
CA ILE A 358 9.11 31.42 28.65
C ILE A 358 10.58 31.83 28.65
N ARG A 359 10.95 32.67 27.69
CA ARG A 359 12.26 33.33 27.61
C ARG A 359 12.09 34.84 27.44
N ASP A 360 12.83 35.63 28.21
CA ASP A 360 12.86 37.08 28.02
C ASP A 360 13.59 37.46 26.71
N ASP A 361 13.13 38.52 26.04
CA ASP A 361 13.79 39.03 24.84
C ASP A 361 15.13 39.70 25.19
N PRO A 362 16.24 39.36 24.51
CA PRO A 362 17.57 39.91 24.85
C PRO A 362 17.74 41.40 24.51
N TYR A 363 16.86 41.98 23.69
CA TYR A 363 16.93 43.37 23.22
C TYR A 363 15.77 44.24 23.75
N GLU A 364 14.60 43.65 24.00
CA GLU A 364 13.41 44.35 24.50
C GLU A 364 13.02 43.93 25.93
N ARG A 365 13.34 44.77 26.93
CA ARG A 365 13.14 44.47 28.37
C ARG A 365 11.74 44.04 28.80
N ASN A 366 10.69 44.44 28.08
CA ASN A 366 9.29 44.15 28.45
C ASN A 366 8.66 43.07 27.58
N LYS A 367 9.41 42.47 26.66
CA LYS A 367 8.91 41.45 25.75
C LYS A 367 9.40 40.09 26.21
N LYS A 368 8.46 39.15 26.28
CA LYS A 368 8.72 37.75 26.58
C LYS A 368 8.28 36.89 25.41
N TRP A 369 8.96 35.78 25.23
CA TRP A 369 8.66 34.79 24.21
C TRP A 369 8.22 33.50 24.89
N ALA A 370 7.06 32.97 24.49
CA ALA A 370 6.75 31.57 24.71
C ALA A 370 7.59 30.75 23.71
N VAL A 371 8.46 29.87 24.21
CA VAL A 371 9.32 29.02 23.39
C VAL A 371 8.67 27.65 23.18
N ASN A 372 9.20 26.87 22.24
CA ASN A 372 8.69 25.53 21.90
C ASN A 372 7.23 25.49 21.40
N GLN A 373 6.72 26.62 20.90
CA GLN A 373 5.37 26.70 20.35
C GLN A 373 5.36 26.10 18.93
N ILE A 374 4.25 25.51 18.51
CA ILE A 374 4.15 24.91 17.17
C ILE A 374 3.23 25.76 16.30
N GLN A 375 3.80 26.33 15.24
CA GLN A 375 3.00 26.89 14.16
C GLN A 375 2.62 25.77 13.20
N TRP A 376 1.37 25.32 13.29
CA TRP A 376 0.83 24.27 12.43
C TRP A 376 0.66 24.75 10.99
N LEU A 377 1.30 24.06 10.05
CA LEU A 377 1.12 24.23 8.60
C LEU A 377 -0.01 23.32 8.10
N ILE A 378 -0.05 22.07 8.59
CA ILE A 378 -1.07 21.07 8.28
C ILE A 378 -1.49 20.41 9.59
N LYS A 379 -2.78 20.16 9.78
CA LYS A 379 -3.29 19.42 10.95
C LYS A 379 -3.86 18.08 10.51
N LYS A 380 -3.57 17.01 11.26
CA LYS A 380 -4.13 15.67 11.04
C LYS A 380 -5.66 15.74 10.88
N VAL A 381 -6.21 14.92 10.00
CA VAL A 381 -7.65 14.82 9.66
C VAL A 381 -8.21 16.03 8.89
N ARG A 382 -7.41 17.08 8.63
CA ARG A 382 -7.84 18.15 7.71
C ARG A 382 -7.55 17.79 6.27
N SER A 383 -8.47 18.15 5.38
CA SER A 383 -8.21 18.17 3.96
C SER A 383 -7.18 19.22 3.62
N TYR A 384 -6.27 18.90 2.72
CA TYR A 384 -5.35 19.86 2.11
C TYR A 384 -5.34 19.65 0.60
N HIS A 385 -5.15 20.73 -0.16
CA HIS A 385 -5.09 20.66 -1.61
C HIS A 385 -3.68 20.32 -2.07
N SER A 386 -3.54 19.55 -3.15
CA SER A 386 -2.23 19.12 -3.67
C SER A 386 -1.34 20.30 -4.11
N SER A 387 -1.93 21.49 -4.33
CA SER A 387 -1.20 22.74 -4.62
C SER A 387 -0.65 23.46 -3.38
N GLU A 388 -1.09 23.10 -2.18
CA GLU A 388 -0.67 23.73 -0.92
C GLU A 388 0.66 23.19 -0.39
N LEU A 389 1.09 22.02 -0.88
CA LEU A 389 2.39 21.46 -0.50
C LEU A 389 3.54 22.23 -1.16
N PRO A 390 4.63 22.52 -0.41
CA PRO A 390 5.82 23.12 -0.98
C PRO A 390 6.31 22.32 -2.19
N LYS A 391 6.64 23.03 -3.27
CA LYS A 391 7.21 22.42 -4.48
C LYS A 391 8.62 21.90 -4.17
N ARG A 392 8.69 20.64 -3.72
CA ARG A 392 9.89 19.85 -3.34
C ARG A 392 10.57 20.27 -2.02
N TRP A 393 10.91 19.25 -1.23
CA TRP A 393 12.08 19.20 -0.35
C TRP A 393 12.99 18.08 -0.85
#